data_AF-A0A0K1P0A1-F1
#
_entry.id   AF-A0A0K1P0A1-F1
#
_cell.length_a   1.000
_cell.length_b   1.000
_cell.length_c   1.000
_cell.angle_alpha   90.00
_cell.angle_beta   90.00
_cell.angle_gamma   90.00
#
_symmetry.space_group_name_H-M   'P 1'
#
loop_
_entity.id
_entity.type
_entity.pdbx_description
1 polymer ?
#
loop_
_entity_poly.entity_id
_entity_poly.type
_entity_poly.pdbx_seq_one_letter_code
_entity_poly.pdbx_strand_id
1 'polypeptide(L)'
;GYCINFVLETMKTYSSEDGLTEEALVTELRTCRYHHLFLHTSLRSNFSGTCRWGEFGEGGLLWGECNGRHFEWFEGNPVTEILSKVKDLYGLDEEVTFRNVSVPSENRPHPLTLGTATQIGAIPTEGIPCLLKVLLPSNCTGLPLLYVRDLLLNPPAYDISSTIQATCRLMSNITCSIPEFTCVSPAKLVKLLELREANHIEFCRIKNVLDEILHMQKAPELCEILQLLMDPTWVATGLKIDFETLVNECEGTSDSIGEMISLDGEHDHKFSSLSYVPNDFFEDMESSWKGRIKRMHIEEAVAEVEKAAEALSLAVTEDFLPIISRIKATTAPLGGPKGEILYVLVDEICRGTETAKGTCIAGSIVETLDAIGCLGIISTHLHGIFSLPLNTKNTVYKAMGTVYVDGQTKPTWKLMDGICRESLAFETAKREGIPETIIDRAEDLYHSVYANEVLLGKNDTKVEQLSSTGFSNSEGSHLPSSSAKVEAVRGSTNRMEVLQKEVESAITLICQTMLTELYKKKKTSELTEIRCVLIGTREQPPPSTIGLSCVYVILRPDKRLYVGQTDDLEGRVRAHRSKEGMQNANFLYFTVPGKSLACQLETLLINQLPNQG
;
A
#
# COMPACT_ATOMS: atom_id res chain seq x y z
N GLY A 1 -17.19 -25.87 -33.22
CA GLY A 1 -17.51 -24.44 -33.29
C GLY A 1 -16.21 -23.72 -33.58
N TYR A 2 -15.86 -22.75 -32.75
CA TYR A 2 -14.50 -22.27 -32.58
C TYR A 2 -13.87 -22.91 -31.33
N CYS A 3 -12.55 -22.84 -31.26
CA CYS A 3 -11.76 -23.20 -30.09
C CYS A 3 -10.94 -21.98 -29.65
N ILE A 4 -10.80 -21.78 -28.34
CA ILE A 4 -9.89 -20.81 -27.72
C ILE A 4 -8.98 -21.52 -26.72
N ASN A 5 -7.74 -21.07 -26.64
CA ASN A 5 -6.75 -21.59 -25.70
C ASN A 5 -6.18 -20.41 -24.91
N PHE A 6 -6.31 -20.45 -23.59
CA PHE A 6 -5.72 -19.47 -22.70
C PHE A 6 -4.47 -20.07 -22.06
N VAL A 7 -3.39 -19.31 -22.01
CA VAL A 7 -2.15 -19.68 -21.31
C VAL A 7 -1.81 -18.58 -20.33
N LEU A 8 -1.73 -18.94 -19.04
CA LEU A 8 -1.38 -18.02 -17.97
C LEU A 8 0.03 -18.32 -17.48
N GLU A 9 0.98 -17.61 -18.08
CA GLU A 9 2.42 -17.71 -17.83
C GLU A 9 2.76 -17.70 -16.34
N THR A 10 2.34 -16.68 -15.59
CA THR A 10 2.63 -16.52 -14.14
C THR A 10 2.08 -17.62 -13.23
N MET A 11 1.14 -18.45 -13.71
CA MET A 11 0.62 -19.61 -12.96
C MET A 11 1.12 -20.94 -13.53
N LYS A 12 1.84 -20.91 -14.66
CA LYS A 12 2.21 -22.09 -15.49
C LYS A 12 0.99 -22.98 -15.74
N THR A 13 -0.13 -22.40 -16.18
CA THR A 13 -1.39 -23.10 -16.49
C THR A 13 -1.88 -22.80 -17.90
N TYR A 14 -2.66 -23.71 -18.48
CA TYR A 14 -3.43 -23.47 -19.70
C TYR A 14 -4.83 -24.10 -19.64
N SER A 15 -5.81 -23.45 -20.26
CA SER A 15 -7.13 -24.02 -20.53
C SER A 15 -7.41 -24.00 -22.03
N SER A 16 -8.20 -24.97 -22.48
CA SER A 16 -8.66 -25.14 -23.85
C SER A 16 -10.17 -25.30 -23.83
N GLU A 17 -10.88 -24.51 -24.62
CA GLU A 17 -12.32 -24.64 -24.83
C GLU A 17 -12.61 -24.85 -26.30
N ASP A 18 -13.51 -25.78 -26.63
CA ASP A 18 -13.97 -26.06 -28.00
C ASP A 18 -15.51 -26.13 -28.04
N GLY A 19 -16.07 -26.03 -29.24
CA GLY A 19 -17.51 -26.03 -29.48
C GLY A 19 -18.14 -24.64 -29.46
N LEU A 20 -17.38 -23.58 -29.19
CA LEU A 20 -17.89 -22.21 -29.04
C LEU A 20 -18.59 -21.69 -30.31
N THR A 21 -19.55 -20.78 -30.13
CA THR A 21 -20.15 -19.99 -31.22
C THR A 21 -19.30 -18.74 -31.49
N GLU A 22 -19.58 -18.03 -32.61
CA GLU A 22 -18.88 -16.77 -32.92
C GLU A 22 -19.13 -15.73 -31.83
N GLU A 23 -20.38 -15.61 -31.35
CA GLU A 23 -20.73 -14.72 -30.24
C GLU A 23 -20.06 -15.10 -28.92
N ALA A 24 -20.00 -16.39 -28.57
CA ALA A 24 -19.35 -16.82 -27.32
C ALA A 24 -17.84 -16.53 -27.34
N LEU A 25 -17.18 -16.74 -28.48
CA LEU A 25 -15.76 -16.39 -28.63
C LEU A 25 -15.54 -14.87 -28.53
N VAL A 26 -16.42 -14.04 -29.10
CA VAL A 26 -16.34 -12.57 -28.97
C VAL A 26 -16.68 -12.09 -27.56
N THR A 27 -17.59 -12.77 -26.84
CA THR A 27 -17.80 -12.56 -25.40
C THR A 27 -16.47 -12.73 -24.65
N GLU A 28 -15.80 -13.88 -24.83
CA GLU A 28 -14.55 -14.19 -24.12
C GLU A 28 -13.40 -13.23 -24.46
N LEU A 29 -13.26 -12.84 -25.73
CA LEU A 29 -12.25 -11.86 -26.14
C LEU A 29 -12.49 -10.45 -25.55
N ARG A 30 -13.70 -10.14 -25.07
CA ARG A 30 -14.06 -8.88 -24.39
C ARG A 30 -13.98 -8.94 -22.87
N THR A 31 -14.07 -10.14 -22.29
CA THR A 31 -14.14 -10.35 -20.83
C THR A 31 -12.76 -10.69 -20.26
N CYS A 32 -12.00 -11.53 -20.95
CA CYS A 32 -10.63 -11.89 -20.60
C CYS A 32 -9.65 -10.73 -20.86
N ARG A 33 -8.70 -10.56 -19.95
CA ARG A 33 -7.52 -9.69 -20.17
C ARG A 33 -6.35 -10.56 -20.62
N TYR A 34 -5.80 -10.27 -21.80
CA TYR A 34 -4.63 -10.94 -22.37
C TYR A 34 -3.62 -9.92 -22.89
N HIS A 35 -2.35 -10.31 -22.97
CA HIS A 35 -1.26 -9.47 -23.47
C HIS A 35 -0.98 -9.67 -24.96
N HIS A 36 -1.11 -10.91 -25.45
CA HIS A 36 -0.87 -11.32 -26.83
C HIS A 36 -2.07 -12.11 -27.35
N LEU A 37 -2.35 -11.99 -28.65
CA LEU A 37 -3.41 -12.74 -29.34
C LEU A 37 -2.78 -13.56 -30.48
N PHE A 38 -3.03 -14.86 -30.49
CA PHE A 38 -2.57 -15.78 -31.51
C PHE A 38 -3.75 -16.34 -32.28
N LEU A 39 -3.76 -16.16 -33.60
CA LEU A 39 -4.80 -16.68 -34.49
C LEU A 39 -4.22 -17.84 -35.30
N HIS A 40 -4.91 -18.99 -35.27
CA HIS A 40 -4.49 -20.15 -36.04
C HIS A 40 -4.90 -19.99 -37.51
N THR A 41 -4.02 -20.32 -38.46
CA THR A 41 -4.24 -20.04 -39.89
C THR A 41 -5.47 -20.68 -40.50
N SER A 42 -6.09 -21.66 -39.84
CA SER A 42 -7.41 -22.21 -40.23
C SER A 42 -8.56 -21.17 -40.28
N LEU A 43 -8.41 -20.01 -39.63
CA LEU A 43 -9.34 -18.88 -39.75
C LEU A 43 -9.13 -18.11 -41.08
N ARG A 44 -7.88 -18.03 -41.55
CA ARG A 44 -7.47 -17.31 -42.76
C ARG A 44 -7.61 -18.17 -44.02
N SER A 45 -7.23 -19.43 -43.91
CA SER A 45 -7.03 -20.34 -45.04
C SER A 45 -7.56 -21.72 -44.70
N ASN A 46 -8.35 -22.30 -45.61
CA ASN A 46 -8.63 -23.73 -45.64
C ASN A 46 -8.09 -24.35 -46.93
N PHE A 47 -8.10 -25.68 -47.03
CA PHE A 47 -7.65 -26.42 -48.22
C PHE A 47 -8.40 -26.07 -49.53
N SER A 48 -9.48 -25.27 -49.48
CA SER A 48 -10.22 -24.75 -50.63
C SER A 48 -10.16 -23.22 -50.77
N GLY A 49 -9.24 -22.53 -50.07
CA GLY A 49 -8.91 -21.12 -50.28
C GLY A 49 -9.93 -20.09 -49.77
N THR A 50 -10.78 -20.44 -48.79
CA THR A 50 -11.79 -19.52 -48.23
C THR A 50 -11.58 -19.23 -46.74
N CYS A 51 -11.68 -17.95 -46.34
CA CYS A 51 -11.60 -17.51 -44.95
C CYS A 51 -12.77 -18.07 -44.11
N ARG A 52 -12.55 -18.34 -42.82
CA ARG A 52 -13.54 -18.88 -41.88
C ARG A 52 -13.61 -18.07 -40.58
N TRP A 53 -13.89 -16.78 -40.72
CA TRP A 53 -14.15 -15.87 -39.59
C TRP A 53 -15.55 -16.02 -38.99
N GLY A 54 -16.52 -16.46 -39.78
CA GLY A 54 -17.95 -16.43 -39.45
C GLY A 54 -18.81 -16.54 -40.71
N GLU A 55 -20.13 -16.43 -40.55
CA GLU A 55 -21.08 -16.39 -41.68
C GLU A 55 -20.77 -15.23 -42.65
N PHE A 56 -20.31 -14.10 -42.10
CA PHE A 56 -20.04 -12.86 -42.84
C PHE A 56 -18.56 -12.66 -43.20
N GLY A 57 -17.68 -13.64 -42.93
CA GLY A 57 -16.25 -13.54 -43.24
C GLY A 57 -15.58 -12.32 -42.59
N GLU A 58 -14.86 -11.52 -43.37
CA GLU A 58 -14.22 -10.27 -42.93
C GLU A 58 -15.22 -9.11 -42.69
N GLY A 59 -16.53 -9.39 -42.75
CA GLY A 59 -17.59 -8.55 -42.18
C GLY A 59 -18.18 -9.09 -40.87
N GLY A 60 -17.66 -10.20 -40.33
CA GLY A 60 -18.17 -10.88 -39.14
C GLY A 60 -17.79 -10.23 -37.81
N LEU A 61 -18.45 -10.65 -36.74
CA LEU A 61 -18.25 -10.17 -35.37
C LEU A 61 -16.84 -10.52 -34.89
N LEU A 62 -16.39 -11.74 -35.15
CA LEU A 62 -15.05 -12.21 -34.73
C LEU A 62 -13.92 -11.44 -35.43
N TRP A 63 -14.05 -11.19 -36.73
CA TRP A 63 -13.06 -10.37 -37.45
C TRP A 63 -13.07 -8.93 -36.95
N GLY A 64 -14.25 -8.33 -36.72
CA GLY A 64 -14.36 -7.00 -36.14
C GLY A 64 -13.67 -6.88 -34.78
N GLU A 65 -13.78 -7.91 -33.93
CA GLU A 65 -13.14 -7.95 -32.62
C GLU A 65 -11.61 -8.14 -32.68
N CYS A 66 -11.11 -9.02 -33.57
CA CYS A 66 -9.69 -9.30 -33.70
C CYS A 66 -8.92 -8.23 -34.50
N ASN A 67 -9.50 -7.68 -35.57
CA ASN A 67 -8.84 -6.71 -36.47
C ASN A 67 -8.59 -5.35 -35.79
N GLY A 68 -9.30 -5.04 -34.71
CA GLY A 68 -9.03 -3.88 -33.84
C GLY A 68 -7.86 -4.07 -32.86
N ARG A 69 -7.22 -5.24 -32.84
CA ARG A 69 -6.19 -5.64 -31.87
C ARG A 69 -4.92 -6.12 -32.58
N HIS A 70 -3.78 -6.12 -31.88
CA HIS A 70 -2.56 -6.71 -32.40
C HIS A 70 -2.60 -8.24 -32.22
N PHE A 71 -2.30 -8.99 -33.28
CA PHE A 71 -2.27 -10.45 -33.26
C PHE A 71 -1.20 -11.02 -34.19
N GLU A 72 -0.75 -12.24 -33.89
CA GLU A 72 0.13 -13.04 -34.74
C GLU A 72 -0.59 -14.24 -35.35
N TRP A 73 -0.11 -14.70 -36.51
CA TRP A 73 -0.52 -15.96 -37.12
C TRP A 73 0.38 -17.12 -36.68
N PHE A 74 -0.19 -18.30 -36.48
CA PHE A 74 0.56 -19.54 -36.28
C PHE A 74 -0.13 -20.74 -36.94
N GLU A 75 0.63 -21.82 -37.18
CA GLU A 75 0.15 -23.08 -37.77
C GLU A 75 0.62 -24.25 -36.89
N GLY A 76 -0.15 -25.33 -36.82
CA GLY A 76 0.26 -26.57 -36.14
C GLY A 76 -0.82 -27.11 -35.20
N ASN A 77 -0.43 -27.60 -34.03
CA ASN A 77 -1.38 -27.98 -32.99
C ASN A 77 -1.69 -26.75 -32.08
N PRO A 78 -2.97 -26.34 -31.94
CA PRO A 78 -3.33 -25.13 -31.19
C PRO A 78 -2.80 -25.03 -29.76
N VAL A 79 -2.58 -26.15 -29.07
CA VAL A 79 -2.08 -26.16 -27.69
C VAL A 79 -0.55 -26.10 -27.66
N THR A 80 0.14 -27.00 -28.36
CA THR A 80 1.61 -27.08 -28.26
C THR A 80 2.31 -25.86 -28.84
N GLU A 81 1.80 -25.31 -29.95
CA GLU A 81 2.40 -24.15 -30.61
C GLU A 81 2.21 -22.86 -29.80
N ILE A 82 1.05 -22.66 -29.16
CA ILE A 82 0.85 -21.51 -28.27
C ILE A 82 1.70 -21.66 -27.01
N LEU A 83 1.82 -22.86 -26.44
CA LEU A 83 2.71 -23.11 -25.30
C LEU A 83 4.18 -22.83 -25.65
N SER A 84 4.64 -23.25 -26.84
CA SER A 84 5.98 -22.93 -27.37
C SER A 84 6.18 -21.41 -27.52
N LYS A 85 5.26 -20.72 -28.23
CA LYS A 85 5.31 -19.26 -28.40
C LYS A 85 5.27 -18.49 -27.08
N VAL A 86 4.61 -19.00 -26.04
CA VAL A 86 4.62 -18.40 -24.70
C VAL A 86 5.96 -18.62 -24.00
N LYS A 87 6.64 -19.76 -24.19
CA LYS A 87 8.03 -19.91 -23.71
C LYS A 87 8.96 -18.91 -24.40
N ASP A 88 8.89 -18.80 -25.72
CA ASP A 88 9.69 -17.85 -26.51
C ASP A 88 9.50 -16.40 -26.06
N LEU A 89 8.23 -15.95 -25.93
CA LEU A 89 7.89 -14.58 -25.55
C LEU A 89 8.38 -14.18 -24.15
N TYR A 90 8.39 -15.13 -23.22
CA TYR A 90 8.72 -14.88 -21.81
C TYR A 90 10.09 -15.43 -21.38
N GLY A 91 10.87 -15.98 -22.31
CA GLY A 91 12.22 -16.49 -22.07
C GLY A 91 12.27 -17.70 -21.13
N LEU A 92 11.27 -18.60 -21.21
CA LEU A 92 11.17 -19.78 -20.35
C LEU A 92 11.93 -20.98 -20.92
N ASP A 93 12.53 -21.79 -20.05
CA ASP A 93 13.20 -23.03 -20.46
C ASP A 93 12.26 -24.04 -21.11
N GLU A 94 12.80 -24.85 -22.03
CA GLU A 94 12.05 -25.89 -22.72
C GLU A 94 11.48 -26.98 -21.79
N GLU A 95 12.08 -27.17 -20.62
CA GLU A 95 11.60 -28.13 -19.62
C GLU A 95 10.38 -27.60 -18.81
N VAL A 96 10.02 -26.31 -18.93
CA VAL A 96 8.88 -25.74 -18.21
C VAL A 96 7.57 -26.36 -18.71
N THR A 97 6.89 -27.05 -17.80
CA THR A 97 5.58 -27.67 -18.06
C THR A 97 4.44 -26.75 -17.64
N PHE A 98 3.42 -26.66 -18.49
CA PHE A 98 2.18 -25.95 -18.18
C PHE A 98 1.09 -26.96 -17.80
N ARG A 99 0.40 -26.71 -16.70
CA ARG A 99 -0.66 -27.57 -16.17
C ARG A 99 -1.96 -27.34 -16.93
N ASN A 100 -2.62 -28.41 -17.37
CA ASN A 100 -3.93 -28.32 -18.01
C ASN A 100 -5.02 -28.11 -16.95
N VAL A 101 -5.81 -27.04 -17.11
CA VAL A 101 -6.89 -26.65 -16.19
C VAL A 101 -8.24 -26.52 -16.91
N SER A 102 -8.35 -27.15 -18.09
CA SER A 102 -9.57 -27.15 -18.91
C SER A 102 -10.71 -27.89 -18.22
N VAL A 103 -11.88 -27.26 -18.12
CA VAL A 103 -13.09 -27.86 -17.55
C VAL A 103 -13.91 -28.54 -18.67
N PRO A 104 -14.26 -29.83 -18.55
CA PRO A 104 -15.06 -30.52 -19.56
C PRO A 104 -16.40 -29.85 -19.83
N SER A 105 -16.75 -29.69 -21.11
CA SER A 105 -17.93 -28.96 -21.55
C SER A 105 -19.26 -29.73 -21.41
N GLU A 106 -19.22 -31.05 -21.25
CA GLU A 106 -20.39 -31.93 -21.33
C GLU A 106 -21.44 -31.71 -20.21
N ASN A 107 -21.04 -31.16 -19.05
CA ASN A 107 -21.90 -30.98 -17.87
C ASN A 107 -21.91 -29.53 -17.32
N ARG A 108 -21.57 -28.53 -18.15
CA ARG A 108 -21.67 -27.10 -17.78
C ARG A 108 -22.71 -26.36 -18.62
N PRO A 109 -23.39 -25.33 -18.10
CA PRO A 109 -24.26 -24.49 -18.92
C PRO A 109 -23.43 -23.75 -19.99
N HIS A 110 -24.04 -23.39 -21.11
CA HIS A 110 -23.35 -22.59 -22.13
C HIS A 110 -23.08 -21.16 -21.62
N PRO A 111 -21.94 -20.55 -21.99
CA PRO A 111 -21.67 -19.14 -21.72
C PRO A 111 -22.76 -18.20 -22.26
N LEU A 112 -22.90 -17.02 -21.66
CA LEU A 112 -23.87 -16.03 -22.12
C LEU A 112 -23.53 -15.51 -23.53
N THR A 113 -24.55 -15.44 -24.38
CA THR A 113 -24.44 -14.79 -25.69
C THR A 113 -24.07 -13.31 -25.52
N LEU A 114 -23.29 -12.78 -26.47
CA LEU A 114 -22.79 -11.41 -26.43
C LEU A 114 -23.92 -10.38 -26.30
N GLY A 115 -25.03 -10.60 -27.00
CA GLY A 115 -26.24 -9.79 -26.89
C GLY A 115 -26.85 -9.80 -25.48
N THR A 116 -26.92 -10.96 -24.83
CA THR A 116 -27.42 -11.07 -23.45
C THR A 116 -26.46 -10.40 -22.46
N ALA A 117 -25.17 -10.72 -22.53
CA ALA A 117 -24.15 -10.23 -21.61
C ALA A 117 -23.99 -8.69 -21.65
N THR A 118 -24.19 -8.08 -22.81
CA THR A 118 -24.21 -6.61 -22.99
C THR A 118 -25.53 -5.99 -22.55
N GLN A 119 -26.70 -6.57 -22.92
CA GLN A 119 -28.02 -6.04 -22.55
C GLN A 119 -28.29 -6.06 -21.03
N ILE A 120 -27.80 -7.05 -20.30
CA ILE A 120 -27.87 -7.08 -18.83
C ILE A 120 -26.76 -6.25 -18.16
N GLY A 121 -25.84 -5.67 -18.93
CA GLY A 121 -24.73 -4.89 -18.38
C GLY A 121 -23.74 -5.70 -17.53
N ALA A 122 -23.62 -7.01 -17.76
CA ALA A 122 -22.52 -7.81 -17.20
C ALA A 122 -21.19 -7.39 -17.84
N ILE A 123 -21.19 -7.23 -19.17
CA ILE A 123 -20.18 -6.50 -19.94
C ILE A 123 -20.52 -5.00 -19.92
N PRO A 124 -19.60 -4.12 -19.47
CA PRO A 124 -19.81 -2.68 -19.52
C PRO A 124 -20.06 -2.20 -20.96
N THR A 125 -21.23 -1.61 -21.19
CA THR A 125 -21.68 -1.15 -22.52
C THR A 125 -22.26 0.25 -22.36
N GLU A 126 -21.96 1.16 -23.29
CA GLU A 126 -22.47 2.54 -23.22
C GLU A 126 -24.01 2.57 -23.25
N GLY A 127 -24.62 3.41 -22.41
CA GLY A 127 -26.07 3.50 -22.24
C GLY A 127 -26.72 2.39 -21.42
N ILE A 128 -26.04 1.28 -21.11
CA ILE A 128 -26.62 0.15 -20.37
C ILE A 128 -26.26 0.20 -18.86
N PRO A 129 -27.24 0.11 -17.94
CA PRO A 129 -26.97 -0.04 -16.51
C PRO A 129 -26.24 -1.35 -16.19
N CYS A 130 -25.20 -1.28 -15.37
CA CYS A 130 -24.41 -2.46 -14.99
C CYS A 130 -25.08 -3.25 -13.85
N LEU A 131 -25.61 -4.45 -14.15
CA LEU A 131 -26.25 -5.35 -13.17
C LEU A 131 -25.39 -5.59 -11.92
N LEU A 132 -24.07 -5.72 -12.08
CA LEU A 132 -23.16 -5.95 -10.95
C LEU A 132 -23.16 -4.80 -9.93
N LYS A 133 -23.44 -3.56 -10.35
CA LYS A 133 -23.62 -2.40 -9.44
C LYS A 133 -24.97 -2.39 -8.70
N VAL A 134 -25.88 -3.28 -9.08
CA VAL A 134 -27.21 -3.46 -8.46
C VAL A 134 -27.22 -4.70 -7.55
N LEU A 135 -26.50 -5.76 -7.94
CA LEU A 135 -26.37 -7.00 -7.15
C LEU A 135 -25.38 -6.89 -5.98
N LEU A 136 -24.33 -6.07 -6.10
CA LEU A 136 -23.23 -6.03 -5.13
C LEU A 136 -23.21 -4.70 -4.36
N PRO A 137 -22.78 -4.69 -3.08
CA PRO A 137 -22.58 -3.46 -2.30
C PRO A 137 -21.67 -2.45 -3.00
N SER A 138 -21.88 -1.15 -2.78
CA SER A 138 -21.15 -0.07 -3.46
C SER A 138 -19.64 -0.04 -3.18
N ASN A 139 -19.19 -0.68 -2.10
CA ASN A 139 -17.78 -0.91 -1.76
C ASN A 139 -17.17 -2.16 -2.41
N CYS A 140 -17.97 -3.04 -3.03
CA CYS A 140 -17.51 -4.26 -3.68
C CYS A 140 -16.74 -3.93 -4.97
N THR A 141 -15.41 -4.05 -4.91
CA THR A 141 -14.49 -3.66 -5.98
C THR A 141 -13.36 -4.67 -6.11
N GLY A 142 -12.62 -4.64 -7.23
CA GLY A 142 -11.51 -5.56 -7.47
C GLY A 142 -11.97 -7.01 -7.72
N LEU A 143 -11.37 -7.97 -7.03
CA LEU A 143 -11.47 -9.40 -7.36
C LEU A 143 -12.87 -10.00 -7.17
N PRO A 144 -13.64 -9.74 -6.09
CA PRO A 144 -14.99 -10.29 -5.94
C PRO A 144 -15.94 -9.84 -7.06
N LEU A 145 -15.83 -8.57 -7.50
CA LEU A 145 -16.59 -8.03 -8.62
C LEU A 145 -16.24 -8.72 -9.95
N LEU A 146 -14.98 -9.11 -10.15
CA LEU A 146 -14.55 -9.86 -11.33
C LEU A 146 -15.00 -11.32 -11.26
N TYR A 147 -14.92 -11.97 -10.10
CA TYR A 147 -15.36 -13.35 -9.90
C TYR A 147 -16.88 -13.51 -10.11
N VAL A 148 -17.70 -12.61 -9.57
CA VAL A 148 -19.15 -12.61 -9.80
C VAL A 148 -19.50 -12.27 -11.26
N ARG A 149 -18.70 -11.44 -11.94
CA ARG A 149 -18.85 -11.23 -13.39
C ARG A 149 -18.57 -12.52 -14.16
N ASP A 150 -17.46 -13.18 -13.86
CA ASP A 150 -17.02 -14.40 -14.56
C ASP A 150 -18.04 -15.53 -14.38
N LEU A 151 -18.49 -15.80 -13.14
CA LEU A 151 -19.55 -16.78 -12.86
C LEU A 151 -20.87 -16.52 -13.62
N LEU A 152 -21.20 -15.27 -13.95
CA LEU A 152 -22.40 -14.93 -14.73
C LEU A 152 -22.21 -15.15 -16.23
N LEU A 153 -21.00 -14.94 -16.75
CA LEU A 153 -20.68 -15.09 -18.17
C LEU A 153 -20.39 -16.55 -18.52
N ASN A 154 -19.58 -17.18 -17.69
CA ASN A 154 -18.91 -18.46 -17.87
C ASN A 154 -19.29 -19.40 -16.71
N PRO A 155 -20.57 -19.83 -16.62
CA PRO A 155 -21.06 -20.60 -15.50
C PRO A 155 -20.34 -21.97 -15.39
N PRO A 156 -19.86 -22.35 -14.19
CA PRO A 156 -19.12 -23.60 -14.02
C PRO A 156 -20.05 -24.83 -14.09
N ALA A 157 -19.45 -26.02 -14.08
CA ALA A 157 -20.18 -27.29 -14.06
C ALA A 157 -21.21 -27.36 -12.91
N TYR A 158 -22.25 -28.19 -13.08
CA TYR A 158 -23.36 -28.28 -12.12
C TYR A 158 -22.90 -28.55 -10.69
N ASP A 159 -21.94 -29.46 -10.48
CA ASP A 159 -21.45 -29.84 -9.16
C ASP A 159 -20.78 -28.66 -8.44
N ILE A 160 -19.91 -27.93 -9.15
CA ILE A 160 -19.25 -26.71 -8.64
C ILE A 160 -20.29 -25.62 -8.31
N SER A 161 -21.29 -25.46 -9.18
CA SER A 161 -22.41 -24.52 -8.96
C SER A 161 -23.25 -24.90 -7.73
N SER A 162 -23.48 -26.19 -7.52
CA SER A 162 -24.17 -26.74 -6.35
C SER A 162 -23.37 -26.50 -5.06
N THR A 163 -22.05 -26.72 -5.10
CA THR A 163 -21.13 -26.46 -3.99
C THR A 163 -21.10 -24.97 -3.62
N ILE A 164 -20.96 -24.05 -4.59
CA ILE A 164 -21.07 -22.60 -4.33
C ILE A 164 -22.42 -22.24 -3.71
N GLN A 165 -23.52 -22.82 -4.20
CA GLN A 165 -24.86 -22.60 -3.64
C GLN A 165 -25.00 -23.16 -2.21
N ALA A 166 -24.35 -24.28 -1.88
CA ALA A 166 -24.30 -24.83 -0.53
C ALA A 166 -23.51 -23.91 0.42
N THR A 167 -22.34 -23.44 0.01
CA THR A 167 -21.55 -22.43 0.73
C THR A 167 -22.37 -21.19 1.06
N CYS A 168 -23.12 -20.65 0.08
CA CYS A 168 -24.01 -19.50 0.33
C CYS A 168 -25.14 -19.78 1.34
N ARG A 169 -25.69 -21.00 1.37
CA ARG A 169 -26.72 -21.42 2.35
C ARG A 169 -26.16 -21.61 3.76
N LEU A 170 -24.91 -22.03 3.90
CA LEU A 170 -24.26 -22.07 5.22
C LEU A 170 -23.94 -20.65 5.69
N MET A 171 -23.34 -19.83 4.82
CA MET A 171 -23.02 -18.42 5.11
C MET A 171 -24.22 -17.55 5.51
N SER A 172 -25.46 -17.88 5.12
CA SER A 172 -26.66 -17.17 5.60
C SER A 172 -27.07 -17.53 7.03
N ASN A 173 -26.58 -18.65 7.57
CA ASN A 173 -27.07 -19.27 8.80
C ASN A 173 -26.06 -19.23 9.96
N ILE A 174 -24.77 -18.96 9.67
CA ILE A 174 -23.71 -18.86 10.69
C ILE A 174 -23.98 -17.76 11.72
N THR A 175 -23.46 -17.96 12.93
CA THR A 175 -23.68 -17.13 14.12
C THR A 175 -22.40 -16.59 14.74
N CYS A 176 -21.24 -17.16 14.41
CA CYS A 176 -19.93 -16.59 14.74
C CYS A 176 -19.59 -15.40 13.82
N SER A 177 -18.59 -14.60 14.19
CA SER A 177 -17.94 -13.68 13.26
C SER A 177 -17.23 -14.41 12.11
N ILE A 178 -16.92 -13.69 11.03
CA ILE A 178 -16.16 -14.19 9.88
C ILE A 178 -14.88 -13.39 9.68
N PRO A 179 -13.81 -13.95 9.08
CA PRO A 179 -12.62 -13.16 8.73
C PRO A 179 -12.91 -12.08 7.66
N GLU A 180 -12.22 -10.94 7.75
CA GLU A 180 -12.28 -9.85 6.77
C GLU A 180 -11.30 -10.13 5.61
N PHE A 181 -11.71 -11.04 4.71
CA PHE A 181 -10.82 -11.68 3.73
C PHE A 181 -9.97 -10.73 2.87
N THR A 182 -8.66 -10.92 2.95
CA THR A 182 -7.67 -10.16 2.19
C THR A 182 -7.65 -10.60 0.73
N CYS A 183 -8.44 -9.92 -0.10
CA CYS A 183 -8.46 -10.18 -1.54
C CYS A 183 -7.11 -9.82 -2.21
N VAL A 184 -6.37 -10.84 -2.67
CA VAL A 184 -5.12 -10.68 -3.45
C VAL A 184 -5.16 -11.54 -4.71
N SER A 185 -4.49 -11.10 -5.78
CA SER A 185 -4.41 -11.85 -7.05
C SER A 185 -3.30 -12.90 -6.97
N PRO A 186 -3.58 -14.21 -7.17
CA PRO A 186 -2.57 -15.26 -7.14
C PRO A 186 -1.43 -15.01 -8.13
N ALA A 187 -1.77 -14.67 -9.38
CA ALA A 187 -0.81 -14.35 -10.44
C ALA A 187 0.11 -13.16 -10.08
N LYS A 188 -0.36 -12.20 -9.26
CA LYS A 188 0.49 -11.11 -8.76
C LYS A 188 1.45 -11.62 -7.67
N LEU A 189 0.94 -12.42 -6.73
CA LEU A 189 1.75 -12.96 -5.64
C LEU A 189 2.85 -13.89 -6.15
N VAL A 190 2.53 -14.85 -7.03
CA VAL A 190 3.51 -15.77 -7.62
C VAL A 190 4.63 -14.97 -8.31
N LYS A 191 4.30 -14.02 -9.18
CA LYS A 191 5.30 -13.19 -9.86
C LYS A 191 6.18 -12.38 -8.89
N LEU A 192 5.62 -11.78 -7.83
CA LEU A 192 6.40 -11.04 -6.83
C LEU A 192 7.32 -11.96 -6.02
N LEU A 193 6.93 -13.22 -5.78
CA LEU A 193 7.74 -14.19 -5.06
C LEU A 193 8.85 -14.77 -5.96
N GLU A 194 8.54 -15.13 -7.21
CA GLU A 194 9.51 -15.59 -8.21
C GLU A 194 10.60 -14.53 -8.47
N LEU A 195 10.21 -13.26 -8.64
CA LEU A 195 11.16 -12.14 -8.84
C LEU A 195 11.83 -11.65 -7.54
N ARG A 196 11.42 -12.17 -6.37
CA ARG A 196 11.86 -11.70 -5.03
C ARG A 196 11.58 -10.21 -4.75
N GLU A 197 10.56 -9.66 -5.39
CA GLU A 197 10.06 -8.28 -5.25
C GLU A 197 9.00 -8.14 -4.14
N ALA A 198 8.58 -9.24 -3.51
CA ALA A 198 7.65 -9.23 -2.38
C ALA A 198 8.23 -8.44 -1.19
N ASN A 199 7.57 -7.33 -0.84
CA ASN A 199 7.94 -6.51 0.33
C ASN A 199 7.07 -6.83 1.55
N HIS A 200 7.41 -6.24 2.70
CA HIS A 200 6.69 -6.47 3.97
C HIS A 200 5.15 -6.33 3.88
N ILE A 201 4.61 -5.40 3.08
CA ILE A 201 3.15 -5.22 2.93
C ILE A 201 2.53 -6.46 2.27
N GLU A 202 3.17 -6.98 1.24
CA GLU A 202 2.68 -8.15 0.52
C GLU A 202 2.90 -9.43 1.35
N PHE A 203 3.98 -9.54 2.14
CA PHE A 203 4.15 -10.61 3.13
C PHE A 203 3.09 -10.56 4.25
N CYS A 204 2.79 -9.37 4.79
CA CYS A 204 1.66 -9.18 5.70
C CYS A 204 0.36 -9.66 5.05
N ARG A 205 0.11 -9.30 3.78
CA ARG A 205 -1.12 -9.71 3.05
C ARG A 205 -1.18 -11.20 2.75
N ILE A 206 -0.05 -11.87 2.48
CA ILE A 206 0.02 -13.34 2.42
C ILE A 206 -0.35 -13.92 3.78
N LYS A 207 0.36 -13.55 4.86
CA LYS A 207 0.12 -14.06 6.22
C LYS A 207 -1.34 -13.86 6.66
N ASN A 208 -1.92 -12.69 6.37
CA ASN A 208 -3.33 -12.43 6.64
C ASN A 208 -4.26 -13.47 6.00
N VAL A 209 -4.09 -13.81 4.71
CA VAL A 209 -4.91 -14.85 4.04
C VAL A 209 -4.73 -16.22 4.70
N LEU A 210 -3.50 -16.58 5.10
CA LEU A 210 -3.23 -17.84 5.78
C LEU A 210 -3.89 -17.88 7.16
N ASP A 211 -3.77 -16.82 7.95
CA ASP A 211 -4.40 -16.69 9.27
C ASP A 211 -5.94 -16.64 9.19
N GLU A 212 -6.49 -16.04 8.12
CA GLU A 212 -7.93 -16.06 7.81
C GLU A 212 -8.44 -17.48 7.52
N ILE A 213 -7.69 -18.29 6.74
CA ILE A 213 -7.98 -19.71 6.48
C ILE A 213 -7.86 -20.55 7.77
N LEU A 214 -6.79 -20.35 8.54
CA LEU A 214 -6.57 -21.04 9.81
C LEU A 214 -7.62 -20.66 10.86
N HIS A 215 -8.20 -19.46 10.81
CA HIS A 215 -9.36 -19.09 11.64
C HIS A 215 -10.62 -19.86 11.20
N MET A 216 -10.92 -19.93 9.90
CA MET A 216 -12.06 -20.75 9.43
C MET A 216 -11.94 -22.22 9.87
N GLN A 217 -10.74 -22.81 9.77
CA GLN A 217 -10.48 -24.20 10.15
C GLN A 217 -10.76 -24.47 11.65
N LYS A 218 -10.52 -23.49 12.52
CA LYS A 218 -10.70 -23.60 13.99
C LYS A 218 -12.16 -23.46 14.44
N ALA A 219 -13.02 -22.83 13.65
CA ALA A 219 -14.44 -22.61 13.98
C ALA A 219 -15.34 -23.62 13.24
N PRO A 220 -16.10 -24.51 13.92
CA PRO A 220 -16.87 -25.57 13.25
C PRO A 220 -17.84 -25.06 12.17
N GLU A 221 -18.56 -23.97 12.45
CA GLU A 221 -19.49 -23.31 11.52
C GLU A 221 -18.79 -22.80 10.23
N LEU A 222 -17.49 -22.50 10.29
CA LEU A 222 -16.71 -22.01 9.15
C LEU A 222 -15.88 -23.12 8.49
N CYS A 223 -15.51 -24.18 9.22
CA CYS A 223 -14.71 -25.28 8.69
C CYS A 223 -15.47 -26.06 7.61
N GLU A 224 -16.78 -26.30 7.80
CA GLU A 224 -17.66 -26.85 6.75
C GLU A 224 -17.67 -25.98 5.48
N ILE A 225 -17.69 -24.65 5.65
CA ILE A 225 -17.70 -23.66 4.57
C ILE A 225 -16.35 -23.65 3.82
N LEU A 226 -15.24 -23.72 4.55
CA LEU A 226 -13.89 -23.81 3.98
C LEU A 226 -13.71 -25.11 3.17
N GLN A 227 -14.22 -26.24 3.66
CA GLN A 227 -14.19 -27.52 2.93
C GLN A 227 -14.97 -27.44 1.62
N LEU A 228 -16.17 -26.84 1.60
CA LEU A 228 -16.92 -26.62 0.36
C LEU A 228 -16.21 -25.65 -0.60
N LEU A 229 -15.46 -24.68 -0.10
CA LEU A 229 -14.70 -23.73 -0.95
C LEU A 229 -13.50 -24.36 -1.68
N MET A 230 -13.10 -25.60 -1.36
CA MET A 230 -11.95 -26.27 -1.99
C MET A 230 -12.13 -26.46 -3.51
N ASP A 231 -13.24 -27.07 -3.95
CA ASP A 231 -13.45 -27.35 -5.38
C ASP A 231 -13.64 -26.06 -6.24
N PRO A 232 -14.42 -25.04 -5.80
CA PRO A 232 -14.46 -23.74 -6.48
C PRO A 232 -13.09 -23.05 -6.53
N THR A 233 -12.27 -23.16 -5.47
CA THR A 233 -10.91 -22.62 -5.44
C THR A 233 -9.99 -23.34 -6.40
N TRP A 234 -10.07 -24.68 -6.49
CA TRP A 234 -9.33 -25.45 -7.49
C TRP A 234 -9.69 -25.00 -8.91
N VAL A 235 -10.98 -24.86 -9.23
CA VAL A 235 -11.42 -24.40 -10.57
C VAL A 235 -10.93 -22.98 -10.87
N ALA A 236 -10.97 -22.06 -9.89
CA ALA A 236 -10.55 -20.68 -10.09
C ALA A 236 -9.02 -20.47 -10.14
N THR A 237 -8.22 -21.42 -9.62
CA THR A 237 -6.74 -21.30 -9.55
C THR A 237 -5.98 -22.28 -10.44
N GLY A 238 -6.64 -23.36 -10.89
CA GLY A 238 -6.00 -24.47 -11.58
C GLY A 238 -5.17 -25.41 -10.69
N LEU A 239 -5.14 -25.17 -9.38
CA LEU A 239 -4.28 -25.85 -8.42
C LEU A 239 -5.12 -26.76 -7.51
N LYS A 240 -4.99 -28.09 -7.67
CA LYS A 240 -5.66 -29.06 -6.80
C LYS A 240 -4.74 -29.47 -5.67
N ILE A 241 -5.13 -29.12 -4.44
CA ILE A 241 -4.49 -29.50 -3.17
C ILE A 241 -5.58 -30.10 -2.28
N ASP A 242 -5.27 -31.08 -1.45
CA ASP A 242 -6.20 -31.61 -0.45
C ASP A 242 -6.31 -30.69 0.78
N PHE A 243 -7.36 -30.89 1.57
CA PHE A 243 -7.66 -30.00 2.70
C PHE A 243 -6.60 -30.03 3.81
N GLU A 244 -5.99 -31.19 4.08
CA GLU A 244 -4.99 -31.34 5.15
C GLU A 244 -3.67 -30.68 4.75
N THR A 245 -3.18 -30.94 3.53
CA THR A 245 -2.00 -30.26 2.98
C THR A 245 -2.20 -28.74 2.93
N LEU A 246 -3.37 -28.24 2.50
CA LEU A 246 -3.63 -26.80 2.49
C LEU A 246 -3.49 -26.18 3.89
N VAL A 247 -4.11 -26.79 4.91
CA VAL A 247 -4.05 -26.30 6.29
C VAL A 247 -2.63 -26.34 6.85
N ASN A 248 -1.90 -27.44 6.64
CA ASN A 248 -0.52 -27.62 7.11
C ASN A 248 0.45 -26.61 6.47
N GLU A 249 0.34 -26.39 5.15
CA GLU A 249 1.15 -25.40 4.42
C GLU A 249 0.77 -23.96 4.83
N CYS A 250 -0.51 -23.69 5.13
CA CYS A 250 -0.93 -22.40 5.69
C CYS A 250 -0.32 -22.15 7.07
N GLU A 251 -0.31 -23.14 7.98
CA GLU A 251 0.30 -23.02 9.31
C GLU A 251 1.82 -22.77 9.20
N GLY A 252 2.55 -23.67 8.53
CA GLY A 252 4.00 -23.55 8.38
C GLY A 252 4.46 -22.28 7.66
N THR A 253 3.73 -21.82 6.63
CA THR A 253 4.05 -20.57 5.93
C THR A 253 3.68 -19.34 6.77
N SER A 254 2.57 -19.39 7.53
CA SER A 254 2.14 -18.27 8.37
C SER A 254 3.08 -18.04 9.55
N ASP A 255 3.61 -19.11 10.14
CA ASP A 255 4.65 -19.04 11.16
C ASP A 255 5.98 -18.58 10.57
N SER A 256 6.43 -19.13 9.43
CA SER A 256 7.67 -18.71 8.76
C SER A 256 7.68 -17.21 8.41
N ILE A 257 6.55 -16.65 7.97
CA ILE A 257 6.42 -15.20 7.77
C ILE A 257 6.40 -14.48 9.13
N GLY A 258 5.67 -14.99 10.12
CA GLY A 258 5.54 -14.40 11.46
C GLY A 258 6.82 -14.39 12.31
N GLU A 259 7.81 -15.25 12.02
CA GLU A 259 9.16 -15.18 12.58
C GLU A 259 9.99 -14.05 11.95
N MET A 260 9.73 -13.70 10.68
CA MET A 260 10.50 -12.73 9.90
C MET A 260 9.99 -11.29 10.06
N ILE A 261 8.70 -11.06 9.80
CA ILE A 261 8.11 -9.71 9.82
C ILE A 261 7.78 -9.27 11.25
N SER A 262 7.88 -7.96 11.52
CA SER A 262 7.33 -7.38 12.74
C SER A 262 5.81 -7.20 12.62
N LEU A 263 5.07 -7.49 13.68
CA LEU A 263 3.61 -7.37 13.75
C LEU A 263 3.16 -6.15 14.58
N ASP A 264 1.91 -5.70 14.38
CA ASP A 264 1.32 -4.54 15.06
C ASP A 264 1.49 -4.61 16.59
N GLY A 265 2.33 -3.70 17.14
CA GLY A 265 2.61 -3.61 18.57
C GLY A 265 3.91 -4.28 19.04
N GLU A 266 4.67 -4.95 18.16
CA GLU A 266 6.04 -5.40 18.45
C GLU A 266 7.00 -4.19 18.48
N HIS A 267 7.12 -3.54 19.64
CA HIS A 267 8.07 -2.44 19.90
C HIS A 267 9.55 -2.91 19.97
N ASP A 268 9.96 -3.78 19.05
CA ASP A 268 11.31 -4.38 18.97
C ASP A 268 12.37 -3.36 18.52
N HIS A 269 11.92 -2.26 17.89
CA HIS A 269 12.75 -1.15 17.43
C HIS A 269 12.24 0.18 18.00
N LYS A 270 13.13 0.93 18.67
CA LYS A 270 12.94 2.37 18.93
C LYS A 270 13.64 3.17 17.82
N PHE A 271 13.06 4.29 17.44
CA PHE A 271 13.74 5.28 16.60
C PHE A 271 15.05 5.75 17.26
N SER A 272 16.05 6.02 16.43
CA SER A 272 17.31 6.61 16.87
C SER A 272 17.04 8.03 17.42
N SER A 273 17.76 8.43 18.47
CA SER A 273 17.56 9.75 19.10
C SER A 273 18.86 10.28 19.66
N LEU A 274 19.28 11.47 19.24
CA LEU A 274 20.57 12.08 19.58
C LEU A 274 20.39 13.55 19.97
N SER A 275 21.07 14.01 21.03
CA SER A 275 20.74 15.28 21.72
C SER A 275 20.88 16.57 20.91
N TYR A 276 21.53 16.51 19.74
CA TYR A 276 21.82 17.66 18.87
C TYR A 276 21.28 17.50 17.44
N VAL A 277 20.52 16.43 17.17
CA VAL A 277 19.86 16.17 15.89
C VAL A 277 18.35 16.04 16.16
N PRO A 278 17.45 16.70 15.40
CA PRO A 278 16.00 16.56 15.62
C PRO A 278 15.54 15.11 15.52
N ASN A 279 14.54 14.72 16.33
CA ASN A 279 13.94 13.39 16.24
C ASN A 279 13.32 13.15 14.86
N ASP A 280 12.69 14.19 14.31
CA ASP A 280 12.04 14.30 13.01
C ASP A 280 12.95 13.74 11.89
N PHE A 281 14.27 14.00 11.95
CA PHE A 281 15.25 13.46 11.00
C PHE A 281 15.36 11.93 11.06
N PHE A 282 15.35 11.34 12.26
CA PHE A 282 15.36 9.89 12.42
C PHE A 282 14.00 9.27 12.09
N GLU A 283 12.89 9.98 12.35
CA GLU A 283 11.56 9.55 11.93
C GLU A 283 11.45 9.49 10.40
N ASP A 284 11.89 10.53 9.68
CA ASP A 284 11.96 10.55 8.21
C ASP A 284 12.87 9.44 7.64
N MET A 285 14.08 9.27 8.19
CA MET A 285 15.05 8.30 7.67
C MET A 285 14.72 6.84 8.01
N GLU A 286 14.10 6.58 9.16
CA GLU A 286 13.90 5.21 9.67
C GLU A 286 12.47 4.66 9.45
N SER A 287 11.43 5.49 9.39
CA SER A 287 10.03 5.02 9.24
C SER A 287 9.76 4.25 7.93
N SER A 288 10.64 4.43 6.94
CA SER A 288 10.62 3.74 5.65
C SER A 288 11.03 2.27 5.73
N TRP A 289 11.61 1.78 6.84
CA TRP A 289 12.07 0.39 6.99
C TRP A 289 11.98 -0.18 8.43
N LYS A 290 12.16 0.64 9.45
CA LYS A 290 12.30 0.22 10.85
C LYS A 290 10.95 -0.23 11.43
N GLY A 291 10.97 -1.29 12.24
CA GLY A 291 9.74 -1.92 12.76
C GLY A 291 8.94 -2.73 11.73
N ARG A 292 9.53 -3.12 10.59
CA ARG A 292 8.90 -4.00 9.58
C ARG A 292 9.44 -5.43 9.57
N ILE A 293 10.67 -5.63 10.05
CA ILE A 293 11.38 -6.91 10.14
C ILE A 293 11.98 -7.00 11.55
N LYS A 294 11.92 -8.17 12.20
CA LYS A 294 12.40 -8.34 13.59
C LYS A 294 13.91 -8.13 13.67
N ARG A 295 14.40 -7.50 14.75
CA ARG A 295 15.80 -6.98 14.79
C ARG A 295 16.85 -8.07 14.54
N MET A 296 16.59 -9.29 15.00
CA MET A 296 17.45 -10.46 14.81
C MET A 296 17.80 -10.82 13.35
N HIS A 297 16.98 -10.44 12.37
CA HIS A 297 17.24 -10.74 10.95
C HIS A 297 17.96 -9.61 10.20
N ILE A 298 18.12 -8.44 10.83
CA ILE A 298 18.70 -7.22 10.23
C ILE A 298 19.72 -6.53 11.16
N GLU A 299 20.25 -7.23 12.16
CA GLU A 299 21.08 -6.65 13.22
C GLU A 299 22.33 -5.93 12.70
N GLU A 300 22.98 -6.50 11.67
CA GLU A 300 24.14 -5.89 11.01
C GLU A 300 23.81 -4.53 10.37
N ALA A 301 22.74 -4.47 9.55
CA ALA A 301 22.28 -3.23 8.92
C ALA A 301 21.81 -2.19 9.95
N VAL A 302 21.16 -2.61 11.03
CA VAL A 302 20.78 -1.71 12.13
C VAL A 302 22.01 -1.15 12.84
N ALA A 303 23.04 -1.97 13.08
CA ALA A 303 24.30 -1.51 13.68
C ALA A 303 25.07 -0.55 12.76
N GLU A 304 25.01 -0.72 11.44
CA GLU A 304 25.59 0.26 10.49
C GLU A 304 24.85 1.61 10.53
N VAL A 305 23.52 1.61 10.62
CA VAL A 305 22.73 2.85 10.77
C VAL A 305 23.00 3.53 12.13
N GLU A 306 23.02 2.77 13.22
CA GLU A 306 23.32 3.29 14.56
C GLU A 306 24.73 3.95 14.59
N LYS A 307 25.73 3.30 13.98
CA LYS A 307 27.10 3.83 13.80
C LYS A 307 27.17 5.06 12.88
N ALA A 308 26.36 5.12 11.82
CA ALA A 308 26.28 6.30 10.95
C ALA A 308 25.65 7.50 11.69
N ALA A 309 24.63 7.25 12.52
CA ALA A 309 24.02 8.27 13.38
C ALA A 309 24.98 8.80 14.45
N GLU A 310 25.82 7.94 15.05
CA GLU A 310 26.92 8.37 15.93
C GLU A 310 27.92 9.28 15.22
N ALA A 311 28.34 8.92 14.00
CA ALA A 311 29.27 9.73 13.21
C ALA A 311 28.69 11.10 12.84
N LEU A 312 27.40 11.17 12.48
CA LEU A 312 26.68 12.42 12.24
C LEU A 312 26.59 13.27 13.53
N SER A 313 26.26 12.66 14.66
CA SER A 313 26.22 13.34 15.98
C SER A 313 27.57 13.97 16.34
N LEU A 314 28.67 13.25 16.08
CA LEU A 314 30.02 13.73 16.30
C LEU A 314 30.36 14.91 15.38
N ALA A 315 30.04 14.85 14.08
CA ALA A 315 30.24 15.97 13.16
C ALA A 315 29.44 17.22 13.56
N VAL A 316 28.16 17.07 13.93
CA VAL A 316 27.32 18.17 14.43
C VAL A 316 27.88 18.76 15.73
N THR A 317 28.43 17.92 16.61
CA THR A 317 29.03 18.33 17.88
C THR A 317 30.39 19.03 17.71
N GLU A 318 31.22 18.60 16.75
CA GLU A 318 32.51 19.21 16.46
C GLU A 318 32.38 20.52 15.66
N ASP A 319 31.58 20.54 14.59
CA ASP A 319 31.57 21.66 13.64
C ASP A 319 30.52 22.74 13.99
N PHE A 320 29.31 22.34 14.42
CA PHE A 320 28.18 23.28 14.60
C PHE A 320 28.00 23.73 16.06
N LEU A 321 28.22 22.85 17.05
CA LEU A 321 28.04 23.21 18.46
C LEU A 321 28.96 24.36 18.93
N PRO A 322 30.22 24.52 18.45
CA PRO A 322 31.04 25.70 18.76
C PRO A 322 30.49 27.00 18.14
N ILE A 323 29.85 26.93 16.98
CA ILE A 323 29.18 28.08 16.34
C ILE A 323 27.96 28.48 17.19
N ILE A 324 27.09 27.53 17.52
CA ILE A 324 25.91 27.73 18.37
C ILE A 324 26.32 28.24 19.78
N SER A 325 27.43 27.74 20.33
CA SER A 325 27.96 28.22 21.61
C SER A 325 28.51 29.64 21.52
N ARG A 326 29.15 30.02 20.40
CA ARG A 326 29.59 31.39 20.14
C ARG A 326 28.40 32.35 20.04
N ILE A 327 27.33 31.96 19.34
CA ILE A 327 26.06 32.71 19.28
C ILE A 327 25.49 32.97 20.68
N LYS A 328 25.43 31.90 21.51
CA LYS A 328 24.94 31.97 22.90
C LYS A 328 25.86 32.79 23.82
N ALA A 329 27.17 32.84 23.55
CA ALA A 329 28.10 33.71 24.25
C ALA A 329 27.97 35.18 23.85
N THR A 330 27.74 35.48 22.56
CA THR A 330 27.49 36.85 22.07
C THR A 330 26.14 37.41 22.55
N THR A 331 25.20 36.56 22.99
CA THR A 331 23.95 36.97 23.66
C THR A 331 24.11 37.24 25.17
N ALA A 332 25.28 36.98 25.78
CA ALA A 332 25.53 37.30 27.19
C ALA A 332 25.67 38.83 27.39
N PRO A 333 25.20 39.38 28.52
CA PRO A 333 24.74 40.77 28.56
C PRO A 333 25.86 41.83 28.65
N LEU A 334 26.23 42.39 27.49
CA LEU A 334 26.78 43.74 27.37
C LEU A 334 25.73 44.62 26.66
N GLY A 335 25.12 45.53 27.42
CA GLY A 335 23.85 46.15 27.03
C GLY A 335 23.94 47.19 25.92
N GLY A 336 23.25 46.93 24.80
CA GLY A 336 22.81 47.92 23.81
C GLY A 336 21.28 47.95 23.73
N PRO A 337 20.64 49.10 23.48
CA PRO A 337 19.18 49.20 23.46
C PRO A 337 18.59 48.56 22.18
N LYS A 338 17.79 47.49 22.35
CA LYS A 338 17.04 46.79 21.28
C LYS A 338 17.90 46.25 20.12
N GLY A 339 18.77 45.29 20.42
CA GLY A 339 19.40 44.43 19.41
C GLY A 339 18.68 43.09 19.30
N GLU A 340 17.85 42.90 18.28
CA GLU A 340 17.39 41.57 17.86
C GLU A 340 18.47 40.91 17.02
N ILE A 341 19.03 39.78 17.47
CA ILE A 341 20.06 39.07 16.71
C ILE A 341 19.38 38.18 15.68
N LEU A 342 19.29 38.68 14.44
CA LEU A 342 18.86 37.89 13.30
C LEU A 342 19.93 36.86 12.93
N TYR A 343 19.61 35.58 13.10
CA TYR A 343 20.41 34.46 12.60
C TYR A 343 19.79 33.92 11.31
N VAL A 344 20.52 33.97 10.21
CA VAL A 344 20.03 33.65 8.86
C VAL A 344 20.62 32.33 8.38
N LEU A 345 19.76 31.32 8.24
CA LEU A 345 20.07 30.10 7.49
C LEU A 345 19.42 30.21 6.11
N VAL A 346 20.21 30.03 5.04
CA VAL A 346 19.70 29.95 3.67
C VAL A 346 20.28 28.72 3.00
N ASP A 347 19.41 27.87 2.46
CA ASP A 347 19.80 26.72 1.66
C ASP A 347 19.40 26.91 0.19
N GLU A 348 20.23 26.37 -0.72
CA GLU A 348 20.15 26.45 -2.18
C GLU A 348 19.54 27.77 -2.74
N ILE A 349 20.08 28.92 -2.33
CA ILE A 349 19.54 30.23 -2.73
C ILE A 349 19.43 30.38 -4.26
N CYS A 350 18.30 30.90 -4.75
CA CYS A 350 17.96 31.06 -6.17
C CYS A 350 17.84 29.76 -7.01
N ARG A 351 17.66 28.59 -6.37
CA ARG A 351 17.28 27.35 -7.06
C ARG A 351 16.08 27.56 -8.01
N GLY A 352 16.20 27.11 -9.25
CA GLY A 352 15.11 27.15 -10.25
C GLY A 352 15.05 28.41 -11.14
N THR A 353 16.04 29.32 -11.07
CA THR A 353 16.21 30.42 -12.04
C THR A 353 17.42 30.20 -12.95
N GLU A 354 17.61 31.07 -13.95
CA GLU A 354 18.78 31.08 -14.83
C GLU A 354 20.07 31.27 -14.02
N THR A 355 21.00 30.31 -14.10
CA THR A 355 22.17 30.19 -13.22
C THR A 355 22.99 31.48 -13.06
N ALA A 356 23.22 32.22 -14.15
CA ALA A 356 23.96 33.48 -14.13
C ALA A 356 23.22 34.57 -13.31
N LYS A 357 21.91 34.74 -13.53
CA LYS A 357 21.07 35.69 -12.79
C LYS A 357 20.92 35.28 -11.33
N GLY A 358 20.69 33.99 -11.07
CA GLY A 358 20.64 33.43 -9.73
C GLY A 358 21.95 33.67 -8.96
N THR A 359 23.10 33.50 -9.61
CA THR A 359 24.42 33.78 -9.02
C THR A 359 24.59 35.25 -8.65
N CYS A 360 24.21 36.19 -9.52
CA CYS A 360 24.28 37.63 -9.22
C CYS A 360 23.33 38.05 -8.08
N ILE A 361 22.10 37.50 -8.05
CA ILE A 361 21.14 37.76 -6.96
C ILE A 361 21.66 37.18 -5.64
N ALA A 362 22.16 35.94 -5.65
CA ALA A 362 22.77 35.30 -4.49
C ALA A 362 23.95 36.11 -3.93
N GLY A 363 24.87 36.55 -4.80
CA GLY A 363 26.02 37.37 -4.40
C GLY A 363 25.60 38.71 -3.77
N SER A 364 24.62 39.39 -4.35
CA SER A 364 24.07 40.64 -3.80
C SER A 364 23.39 40.43 -2.43
N ILE A 365 22.72 39.30 -2.21
CA ILE A 365 22.13 38.96 -0.91
C ILE A 365 23.21 38.64 0.13
N VAL A 366 24.26 37.88 -0.23
CA VAL A 366 25.41 37.61 0.66
C VAL A 366 26.10 38.93 1.07
N GLU A 367 26.39 39.80 0.10
CA GLU A 367 26.98 41.12 0.33
C GLU A 367 26.11 42.01 1.24
N THR A 368 24.79 41.99 1.03
CA THR A 368 23.82 42.72 1.87
C THR A 368 23.82 42.21 3.32
N LEU A 369 23.87 40.89 3.52
CA LEU A 369 23.89 40.28 4.87
C LEU A 369 25.21 40.55 5.61
N ASP A 370 26.36 40.47 4.93
CA ASP A 370 27.68 40.83 5.49
C ASP A 370 27.74 42.32 5.87
N ALA A 371 27.19 43.20 5.02
CA ALA A 371 27.13 44.65 5.26
C ALA A 371 26.19 45.05 6.41
N ILE A 372 25.12 44.28 6.65
CA ILE A 372 24.24 44.42 7.83
C ILE A 372 24.94 43.92 9.11
N GLY A 373 26.00 43.11 9.00
CA GLY A 373 26.60 42.39 10.13
C GLY A 373 25.70 41.26 10.62
N CYS A 374 24.83 40.73 9.77
CA CYS A 374 23.97 39.60 10.09
C CYS A 374 24.82 38.33 10.21
N LEU A 375 24.54 37.51 11.23
CA LEU A 375 25.19 36.21 11.37
C LEU A 375 24.37 35.15 10.64
N GLY A 376 25.02 34.28 9.87
CA GLY A 376 24.31 33.23 9.15
C GLY A 376 25.20 32.14 8.57
N ILE A 377 24.55 31.16 7.95
CA ILE A 377 25.15 30.11 7.12
C ILE A 377 24.35 30.06 5.83
N ILE A 378 25.05 30.05 4.70
CA ILE A 378 24.46 30.04 3.35
C ILE A 378 25.08 28.89 2.56
N SER A 379 24.29 27.87 2.25
CA SER A 379 24.67 26.78 1.34
C SER A 379 24.25 27.12 -0.11
N THR A 380 25.09 26.74 -1.07
CA THR A 380 24.85 27.03 -2.50
C THR A 380 25.66 26.11 -3.42
N HIS A 381 25.06 25.71 -4.53
CA HIS A 381 25.72 25.04 -5.66
C HIS A 381 26.25 26.02 -6.71
N LEU A 382 26.03 27.33 -6.54
CA LEU A 382 26.35 28.36 -7.55
C LEU A 382 27.84 28.74 -7.48
N HIS A 383 28.74 27.87 -7.96
CA HIS A 383 30.21 28.08 -7.91
C HIS A 383 30.67 29.44 -8.51
N GLY A 384 29.89 30.05 -9.41
CA GLY A 384 30.17 31.39 -9.94
C GLY A 384 30.15 32.51 -8.89
N ILE A 385 29.51 32.30 -7.72
CA ILE A 385 29.46 33.29 -6.63
C ILE A 385 30.86 33.62 -6.11
N PHE A 386 31.77 32.64 -6.13
CA PHE A 386 33.17 32.76 -5.76
C PHE A 386 34.05 33.45 -6.82
N SER A 387 33.43 33.93 -7.91
CA SER A 387 34.06 34.71 -8.98
C SER A 387 33.44 36.10 -9.13
N LEU A 388 32.42 36.44 -8.34
CA LEU A 388 31.81 37.77 -8.32
C LEU A 388 32.66 38.76 -7.48
N PRO A 389 32.71 40.05 -7.84
CA PRO A 389 33.45 41.08 -7.10
C PRO A 389 32.66 41.60 -5.88
N LEU A 390 32.38 40.71 -4.92
CA LEU A 390 31.59 41.02 -3.71
C LEU A 390 32.43 41.73 -2.63
N ASN A 391 31.86 42.75 -1.97
CA ASN A 391 32.49 43.55 -0.92
C ASN A 391 32.26 42.97 0.50
N THR A 392 32.36 41.64 0.63
CA THR A 392 32.22 40.93 1.93
C THR A 392 33.47 41.08 2.79
N LYS A 393 33.31 41.32 4.10
CA LYS A 393 34.41 41.55 5.06
C LYS A 393 34.45 40.56 6.21
N ASN A 394 33.31 39.92 6.52
CA ASN A 394 33.15 39.02 7.66
C ASN A 394 32.83 37.57 7.26
N THR A 395 32.55 37.36 5.97
CA THR A 395 32.27 36.06 5.34
C THR A 395 33.51 35.15 5.33
N VAL A 396 33.32 33.89 5.72
CA VAL A 396 34.35 32.83 5.67
C VAL A 396 33.83 31.68 4.82
N TYR A 397 34.64 31.22 3.86
CA TYR A 397 34.27 30.11 2.99
C TYR A 397 34.53 28.75 3.66
N LYS A 398 33.51 27.91 3.63
CA LYS A 398 33.51 26.53 4.12
C LYS A 398 33.11 25.57 3.00
N ALA A 399 33.66 24.37 3.02
CA ALA A 399 33.36 23.30 2.08
C ALA A 399 33.17 21.97 2.84
N MET A 400 32.30 21.10 2.31
CA MET A 400 32.23 19.72 2.81
C MET A 400 33.50 18.98 2.38
N GLY A 401 34.19 18.36 3.34
CA GLY A 401 35.40 17.60 3.06
C GLY A 401 35.13 16.33 2.25
N THR A 402 36.11 15.93 1.45
CA THR A 402 36.10 14.71 0.64
C THR A 402 37.39 13.92 0.85
N VAL A 403 37.33 12.61 0.62
CA VAL A 403 38.48 11.71 0.55
C VAL A 403 38.37 10.83 -0.69
N TYR A 404 39.48 10.63 -1.39
CA TYR A 404 39.56 9.75 -2.54
C TYR A 404 39.97 8.36 -2.07
N VAL A 405 39.09 7.37 -2.28
CA VAL A 405 39.26 5.99 -1.80
C VAL A 405 38.81 5.03 -2.90
N ASP A 406 39.69 4.11 -3.28
CA ASP A 406 39.45 3.05 -4.28
C ASP A 406 38.87 3.56 -5.62
N GLY A 407 39.35 4.73 -6.07
CA GLY A 407 38.92 5.35 -7.32
C GLY A 407 37.66 6.21 -7.24
N GLN A 408 37.08 6.39 -6.05
CA GLN A 408 35.85 7.16 -5.83
C GLN A 408 36.06 8.30 -4.83
N THR A 409 35.41 9.44 -5.07
CA THR A 409 35.36 10.54 -4.12
C THR A 409 34.21 10.32 -3.13
N LYS A 410 34.54 10.22 -1.83
CA LYS A 410 33.57 10.01 -0.75
C LYS A 410 33.56 11.23 0.19
N PRO A 411 32.37 11.75 0.60
CA PRO A 411 32.30 12.84 1.57
C PRO A 411 32.79 12.36 2.94
N THR A 412 33.50 13.24 3.66
CA THR A 412 33.94 12.99 5.05
C THR A 412 32.91 13.41 6.10
N TRP A 413 31.88 14.15 5.67
CA TRP A 413 30.87 14.79 6.53
C TRP A 413 31.44 15.82 7.53
N LYS A 414 32.64 16.36 7.27
CA LYS A 414 33.30 17.42 8.08
C LYS A 414 33.45 18.74 7.33
N LEU A 415 33.28 19.87 8.02
CA LEU A 415 33.20 21.22 7.46
C LEU A 415 34.57 21.95 7.40
N MET A 416 35.30 21.67 6.32
CA MET A 416 36.65 22.19 6.06
C MET A 416 36.66 23.67 5.66
N ASP A 417 37.75 24.39 5.95
CA ASP A 417 37.98 25.74 5.41
C ASP A 417 38.30 25.69 3.91
N GLY A 418 37.67 26.55 3.11
CA GLY A 418 37.90 26.63 1.67
C GLY A 418 36.63 26.67 0.83
N ILE A 419 36.78 26.42 -0.47
CA ILE A 419 35.71 26.49 -1.47
C ILE A 419 35.70 25.18 -2.26
N CYS A 420 34.55 24.52 -2.34
CA CYS A 420 34.36 23.41 -3.27
C CYS A 420 34.15 23.96 -4.70
N ARG A 421 35.00 23.54 -5.64
CA ARG A 421 34.88 23.84 -7.09
C ARG A 421 34.72 22.58 -7.95
N GLU A 422 34.68 21.42 -7.32
CA GLU A 422 34.54 20.12 -7.96
C GLU A 422 33.09 19.65 -7.77
N SER A 423 32.41 19.30 -8.86
CA SER A 423 31.04 18.80 -8.80
C SER A 423 31.02 17.29 -8.92
N LEU A 424 30.57 16.60 -7.88
CA LEU A 424 30.42 15.14 -7.85
C LEU A 424 29.26 14.64 -8.73
N ALA A 425 28.62 15.50 -9.52
CA ALA A 425 27.43 15.16 -10.31
C ALA A 425 27.66 13.98 -11.27
N PHE A 426 28.81 13.90 -11.96
CA PHE A 426 29.13 12.79 -12.86
C PHE A 426 29.49 11.49 -12.10
N GLU A 427 30.25 11.59 -11.00
CA GLU A 427 30.50 10.44 -10.10
C GLU A 427 29.20 9.87 -9.50
N THR A 428 28.27 10.75 -9.11
CA THR A 428 26.95 10.37 -8.58
C THR A 428 26.07 9.77 -9.68
N ALA A 429 26.00 10.38 -10.87
CA ALA A 429 25.28 9.82 -12.02
C ALA A 429 25.71 8.38 -12.33
N LYS A 430 27.03 8.11 -12.27
CA LYS A 430 27.62 6.78 -12.47
C LYS A 430 27.20 5.78 -11.39
N ARG A 431 27.06 6.24 -10.15
CA ARG A 431 26.61 5.45 -8.99
C ARG A 431 25.13 5.11 -9.05
N GLU A 432 24.29 6.04 -9.49
CA GLU A 432 22.85 5.85 -9.71
C GLU A 432 22.54 5.07 -11.02
N GLY A 433 23.53 4.43 -11.63
CA GLY A 433 23.35 3.50 -12.76
C GLY A 433 23.19 4.15 -14.14
N ILE A 434 23.49 5.44 -14.31
CA ILE A 434 23.47 6.07 -15.64
C ILE A 434 24.60 5.46 -16.51
N PRO A 435 24.31 5.00 -17.74
CA PRO A 435 25.31 4.40 -18.62
C PRO A 435 26.54 5.27 -18.84
N GLU A 436 27.72 4.65 -18.73
CA GLU A 436 29.04 5.30 -18.80
C GLU A 436 29.19 6.16 -20.07
N THR A 437 28.73 5.64 -21.22
CA THR A 437 28.75 6.35 -22.52
C THR A 437 27.92 7.63 -22.58
N ILE A 438 26.96 7.83 -21.67
CA ILE A 438 26.20 9.09 -21.52
C ILE A 438 27.00 10.08 -20.66
N ILE A 439 27.73 9.58 -19.66
CA ILE A 439 28.54 10.37 -18.74
C ILE A 439 29.79 10.89 -19.46
N ASP A 440 30.52 10.01 -20.15
CA ASP A 440 31.66 10.38 -21.01
C ASP A 440 31.28 11.52 -21.96
N ARG A 441 30.08 11.42 -22.56
CA ARG A 441 29.57 12.42 -23.49
C ARG A 441 29.13 13.73 -22.82
N ALA A 442 28.71 13.67 -21.55
CA ALA A 442 28.37 14.85 -20.77
C ALA A 442 29.62 15.60 -20.28
N GLU A 443 30.69 14.89 -19.92
CA GLU A 443 32.00 15.46 -19.59
C GLU A 443 32.63 16.17 -20.80
N ASP A 444 32.62 15.50 -21.97
CA ASP A 444 32.95 16.07 -23.30
C ASP A 444 32.28 17.43 -23.53
N LEU A 445 30.96 17.48 -23.32
CA LEU A 445 30.15 18.67 -23.52
C LEU A 445 30.49 19.77 -22.49
N TYR A 446 30.62 19.40 -21.22
CA TYR A 446 30.98 20.31 -20.15
C TYR A 446 32.34 20.99 -20.41
N HIS A 447 33.37 20.21 -20.74
CA HIS A 447 34.68 20.75 -21.09
C HIS A 447 34.64 21.64 -22.34
N SER A 448 33.87 21.27 -23.37
CA SER A 448 33.76 22.06 -24.60
C SER A 448 33.12 23.45 -24.40
N VAL A 449 32.23 23.59 -23.41
CA VAL A 449 31.52 24.85 -23.13
C VAL A 449 32.28 25.73 -22.14
N TYR A 450 32.76 25.16 -21.02
CA TYR A 450 33.20 25.95 -19.86
C TYR A 450 34.71 26.20 -19.77
N ALA A 451 35.54 25.58 -20.63
CA ALA A 451 37.00 25.74 -20.56
C ALA A 451 37.53 27.18 -20.81
N ASN A 452 36.72 28.08 -21.39
CA ASN A 452 37.16 29.42 -21.79
C ASN A 452 37.04 30.50 -20.70
N GLU A 453 36.28 30.28 -19.62
CA GLU A 453 35.99 31.35 -18.64
C GLU A 453 37.18 31.72 -17.72
N VAL A 454 38.21 30.86 -17.65
CA VAL A 454 39.35 31.00 -16.72
C VAL A 454 40.30 32.16 -17.08
N LEU A 455 40.22 32.72 -18.30
CA LEU A 455 41.29 33.58 -18.87
C LEU A 455 41.01 35.09 -18.89
N LEU A 456 39.81 35.56 -18.53
CA LEU A 456 39.36 36.94 -18.82
C LEU A 456 39.23 37.91 -17.62
N GLY A 457 39.55 37.46 -16.40
CA GLY A 457 39.35 38.23 -15.16
C GLY A 457 40.39 39.32 -14.84
N LYS A 458 40.61 40.33 -15.71
CA LYS A 458 41.41 41.53 -15.38
C LYS A 458 40.89 42.83 -16.03
N ASN A 459 40.93 43.90 -15.21
CA ASN A 459 40.76 45.34 -15.51
C ASN A 459 39.34 45.97 -15.33
N ASP A 460 39.23 46.75 -14.24
CA ASP A 460 38.80 48.16 -14.17
C ASP A 460 37.33 48.63 -14.33
N THR A 461 36.71 48.80 -13.16
CA THR A 461 36.05 50.02 -12.60
C THR A 461 35.22 51.00 -13.46
N LYS A 462 33.90 51.09 -13.16
CA LYS A 462 33.13 52.28 -12.64
C LYS A 462 31.62 51.94 -12.60
N VAL A 463 30.86 52.04 -11.48
CA VAL A 463 30.46 53.18 -10.60
C VAL A 463 29.11 53.81 -11.03
N GLU A 464 28.28 54.19 -10.03
CA GLU A 464 27.00 54.94 -10.09
C GLU A 464 25.74 54.17 -10.60
N GLN A 465 24.52 54.33 -10.04
CA GLN A 465 24.05 54.92 -8.75
C GLN A 465 22.54 54.60 -8.48
N LEU A 466 22.13 54.59 -7.18
CA LEU A 466 20.77 54.90 -6.64
C LEU A 466 19.54 54.04 -7.10
N SER A 467 18.41 53.90 -6.36
CA SER A 467 18.08 54.04 -4.92
C SER A 467 16.60 53.69 -4.62
N SER A 468 16.28 53.16 -3.42
CA SER A 468 14.97 53.22 -2.68
C SER A 468 13.69 52.65 -3.35
N THR A 469 12.67 52.07 -2.71
CA THR A 469 12.27 51.78 -1.29
C THR A 469 11.20 50.64 -1.35
N GLY A 470 10.68 50.02 -0.28
CA GLY A 470 10.78 50.19 1.18
C GLY A 470 9.38 50.17 1.85
N PHE A 471 9.28 49.73 3.12
CA PHE A 471 8.03 49.46 3.89
C PHE A 471 7.20 48.25 3.36
N SER A 472 6.33 47.52 4.09
CA SER A 472 6.12 47.18 5.54
C SER A 472 4.96 46.12 5.58
N ASN A 473 4.49 45.46 6.65
CA ASN A 473 4.81 45.34 8.10
C ASN A 473 4.10 44.07 8.69
N SER A 474 4.33 43.73 9.97
CA SER A 474 3.43 42.99 10.91
C SER A 474 2.99 41.53 10.63
N GLU A 475 2.54 40.71 11.61
CA GLU A 475 3.01 40.43 12.99
C GLU A 475 2.22 39.24 13.61
N GLY A 476 2.83 38.51 14.56
CA GLY A 476 2.12 37.61 15.51
C GLY A 476 1.95 36.13 15.11
N SER A 477 1.75 35.18 16.04
CA SER A 477 1.86 35.28 17.51
C SER A 477 1.93 33.93 18.28
N HIS A 478 2.71 33.94 19.37
CA HIS A 478 2.61 33.16 20.63
C HIS A 478 2.61 31.60 20.73
N LEU A 479 3.79 31.11 21.15
CA LEU A 479 4.11 30.19 22.29
C LEU A 479 3.68 28.69 22.33
N PRO A 480 4.53 27.80 22.89
CA PRO A 480 4.27 26.37 23.09
C PRO A 480 3.93 25.98 24.55
N SER A 481 3.63 24.69 24.78
CA SER A 481 3.61 24.06 26.12
C SER A 481 4.15 22.62 26.08
N SER A 482 4.52 22.04 27.23
CA SER A 482 5.34 20.82 27.30
C SER A 482 4.86 19.79 28.34
N SER A 483 4.99 18.50 27.99
CA SER A 483 5.06 17.30 28.86
C SER A 483 4.81 16.04 28.02
N ALA A 484 5.00 14.80 28.47
CA ALA A 484 6.07 14.18 29.27
C ALA A 484 5.78 12.65 29.29
N LYS A 485 6.81 11.83 29.09
CA LYS A 485 6.84 10.35 29.08
C LYS A 485 5.70 9.59 29.79
N VAL A 486 5.15 8.56 29.13
CA VAL A 486 4.67 7.31 29.76
C VAL A 486 5.17 6.12 28.94
N GLU A 487 5.70 5.08 29.61
CA GLU A 487 6.32 3.91 28.98
C GLU A 487 5.93 2.65 29.77
N ALA A 488 4.99 1.83 29.25
CA ALA A 488 4.46 0.67 29.99
C ALA A 488 3.70 -0.37 29.12
N VAL A 489 4.40 -1.11 28.23
CA VAL A 489 3.78 -2.20 27.43
C VAL A 489 4.62 -3.49 27.49
N ARG A 490 4.22 -4.45 28.35
CA ARG A 490 4.67 -5.86 28.26
C ARG A 490 3.70 -6.86 28.92
N GLY A 491 2.40 -6.60 28.83
CA GLY A 491 1.36 -7.42 29.48
C GLY A 491 -0.07 -7.03 29.07
N SER A 492 -0.29 -6.80 27.76
CA SER A 492 -1.55 -6.30 27.23
C SER A 492 -2.58 -7.42 26.96
N THR A 493 -2.17 -8.48 26.25
CA THR A 493 -3.04 -9.51 25.66
C THR A 493 -3.93 -10.20 26.69
N ASN A 494 -3.35 -10.88 27.69
CA ASN A 494 -4.10 -11.55 28.75
C ASN A 494 -4.98 -10.60 29.59
N ARG A 495 -4.72 -9.28 29.59
CA ARG A 495 -5.56 -8.30 30.28
C ARG A 495 -6.77 -7.89 29.45
N MET A 496 -6.62 -7.76 28.13
CA MET A 496 -7.73 -7.41 27.25
C MET A 496 -8.76 -8.54 27.18
N GLU A 497 -8.33 -9.80 27.12
CA GLU A 497 -9.23 -10.97 27.13
C GLU A 497 -10.04 -11.09 28.43
N VAL A 498 -9.44 -10.77 29.58
CA VAL A 498 -10.13 -10.77 30.88
C VAL A 498 -11.16 -9.65 30.93
N LEU A 499 -10.77 -8.42 30.59
CA LEU A 499 -11.69 -7.27 30.52
C LEU A 499 -12.85 -7.53 29.55
N GLN A 500 -12.60 -8.19 28.42
CA GLN A 500 -13.63 -8.55 27.45
C GLN A 500 -14.66 -9.52 28.06
N LYS A 501 -14.21 -10.58 28.77
CA LYS A 501 -15.09 -11.55 29.44
C LYS A 501 -15.86 -10.95 30.63
N GLU A 502 -15.25 -10.00 31.36
CA GLU A 502 -15.91 -9.23 32.41
C GLU A 502 -17.03 -8.36 31.83
N VAL A 503 -16.77 -7.64 30.73
CA VAL A 503 -17.76 -6.82 30.02
C VAL A 503 -18.87 -7.67 29.39
N GLU A 504 -18.54 -8.81 28.79
CA GLU A 504 -19.51 -9.77 28.25
C GLU A 504 -20.46 -10.31 29.34
N SER A 505 -19.90 -10.67 30.49
CA SER A 505 -20.67 -11.12 31.66
C SER A 505 -21.59 -10.02 32.20
N ALA A 506 -21.09 -8.78 32.29
CA ALA A 506 -21.85 -7.62 32.73
C ALA A 506 -23.01 -7.29 31.77
N ILE A 507 -22.77 -7.25 30.45
CA ILE A 507 -23.80 -7.05 29.42
C ILE A 507 -24.90 -8.11 29.56
N THR A 508 -24.49 -9.38 29.66
CA THR A 508 -25.42 -10.51 29.72
C THR A 508 -26.30 -10.43 30.98
N LEU A 509 -25.71 -10.22 32.16
CA LEU A 509 -26.44 -10.07 33.43
C LEU A 509 -27.43 -8.89 33.41
N ILE A 510 -26.98 -7.72 32.94
CA ILE A 510 -27.78 -6.49 32.87
C ILE A 510 -29.00 -6.69 31.95
N CYS A 511 -28.77 -7.21 30.74
CA CYS A 511 -29.82 -7.35 29.74
C CYS A 511 -30.78 -8.51 30.04
N GLN A 512 -30.29 -9.66 30.55
CA GLN A 512 -31.16 -10.77 31.01
C GLN A 512 -32.09 -10.33 32.14
N THR A 513 -31.61 -9.49 33.07
CA THR A 513 -32.43 -8.93 34.16
C THR A 513 -33.58 -8.08 33.59
N MET A 514 -33.28 -7.17 32.65
CA MET A 514 -34.31 -6.34 32.02
C MET A 514 -35.32 -7.15 31.20
N LEU A 515 -34.86 -8.10 30.38
CA LEU A 515 -35.74 -8.98 29.62
C LEU A 515 -36.67 -9.76 30.56
N THR A 516 -36.15 -10.33 31.64
CA THR A 516 -36.93 -11.06 32.64
C THR A 516 -38.06 -10.20 33.23
N GLU A 517 -37.83 -8.90 33.48
CA GLU A 517 -38.90 -7.98 33.89
C GLU A 517 -39.94 -7.72 32.77
N LEU A 518 -39.49 -7.54 31.53
CA LEU A 518 -40.37 -7.27 30.39
C LEU A 518 -41.27 -8.47 30.08
N TYR A 519 -40.74 -9.69 30.11
CA TYR A 519 -41.52 -10.92 29.91
C TYR A 519 -42.51 -11.17 31.05
N LYS A 520 -42.10 -10.95 32.31
CA LYS A 520 -43.02 -10.97 33.48
C LYS A 520 -44.20 -9.99 33.31
N LYS A 521 -43.99 -8.83 32.69
CA LYS A 521 -45.03 -7.84 32.39
C LYS A 521 -45.90 -8.22 31.16
N LYS A 522 -45.42 -9.05 30.23
CA LYS A 522 -46.11 -9.40 28.96
C LYS A 522 -46.81 -10.77 28.93
N LYS A 523 -46.55 -11.68 29.87
CA LYS A 523 -47.09 -13.07 29.88
C LYS A 523 -46.73 -13.91 28.63
N THR A 524 -45.57 -13.65 28.02
CA THR A 524 -45.01 -14.49 26.95
C THR A 524 -43.91 -15.41 27.51
N SER A 525 -43.89 -16.67 27.05
CA SER A 525 -43.15 -17.77 27.68
C SER A 525 -41.71 -17.98 27.19
N GLU A 526 -41.32 -17.32 26.10
CA GLU A 526 -40.04 -17.54 25.42
C GLU A 526 -38.97 -16.60 25.96
N LEU A 527 -38.13 -17.11 26.84
CA LEU A 527 -36.89 -16.46 27.26
C LEU A 527 -35.83 -16.66 26.17
N THR A 528 -35.71 -15.67 25.27
CA THR A 528 -34.57 -15.62 24.34
C THR A 528 -33.30 -15.29 25.13
N GLU A 529 -32.41 -16.27 25.27
CA GLU A 529 -31.11 -16.06 25.92
C GLU A 529 -30.22 -15.15 25.06
N ILE A 530 -29.63 -14.13 25.70
CA ILE A 530 -28.72 -13.21 25.01
C ILE A 530 -27.35 -13.87 24.88
N ARG A 531 -27.08 -14.41 23.70
CA ARG A 531 -25.72 -14.80 23.29
C ARG A 531 -25.00 -13.56 22.78
N CYS A 532 -24.03 -13.08 23.56
CA CYS A 532 -23.06 -12.11 23.05
C CYS A 532 -22.13 -12.79 22.04
N VAL A 533 -21.70 -12.06 21.02
CA VAL A 533 -20.76 -12.53 20.00
C VAL A 533 -19.66 -11.48 19.82
N LEU A 534 -18.42 -11.93 19.75
CA LEU A 534 -17.25 -11.10 19.46
C LEU A 534 -17.13 -10.84 17.96
N ILE A 535 -16.66 -9.64 17.61
CA ILE A 535 -16.05 -9.33 16.31
C ILE A 535 -14.66 -8.79 16.64
N GLY A 536 -13.66 -9.66 16.54
CA GLY A 536 -12.25 -9.39 16.81
C GLY A 536 -11.58 -8.57 15.71
N THR A 537 -10.29 -8.27 15.91
CA THR A 537 -9.44 -7.61 14.92
C THR A 537 -9.52 -8.32 13.56
N ARG A 538 -9.81 -7.57 12.48
CA ARG A 538 -9.98 -8.10 11.12
C ARG A 538 -11.11 -9.14 10.96
N GLU A 539 -12.15 -9.08 11.80
CA GLU A 539 -13.37 -9.86 11.63
C GLU A 539 -14.57 -8.98 11.21
N GLN A 540 -15.56 -9.57 10.56
CA GLN A 540 -16.84 -8.95 10.21
C GLN A 540 -18.00 -9.72 10.89
N PRO A 541 -19.17 -9.08 11.09
CA PRO A 541 -20.35 -9.79 11.58
C PRO A 541 -20.85 -10.81 10.54
N PRO A 542 -21.49 -11.91 10.96
CA PRO A 542 -22.05 -12.89 10.03
C PRO A 542 -23.20 -12.31 9.20
N PRO A 543 -23.43 -12.80 7.97
CA PRO A 543 -24.53 -12.37 7.11
C PRO A 543 -25.93 -12.58 7.73
N SER A 544 -26.07 -13.47 8.72
CA SER A 544 -27.30 -13.65 9.50
C SER A 544 -27.73 -12.41 10.30
N THR A 545 -26.85 -11.42 10.48
CA THR A 545 -27.18 -10.12 11.12
C THR A 545 -27.86 -9.13 10.18
N ILE A 546 -27.90 -9.39 8.87
CA ILE A 546 -28.45 -8.46 7.87
C ILE A 546 -29.95 -8.27 8.10
N GLY A 547 -30.37 -7.01 8.34
CA GLY A 547 -31.76 -6.65 8.61
C GLY A 547 -32.23 -6.91 10.05
N LEU A 548 -31.34 -7.34 10.96
CA LEU A 548 -31.63 -7.47 12.38
C LEU A 548 -31.16 -6.24 13.16
N SER A 549 -32.01 -5.75 14.06
CA SER A 549 -31.60 -4.73 15.03
C SER A 549 -30.59 -5.34 16.02
N CYS A 550 -29.42 -4.74 16.11
CA CYS A 550 -28.30 -5.18 16.93
C CYS A 550 -27.93 -4.11 17.96
N VAL A 551 -27.54 -4.51 19.16
CA VAL A 551 -26.85 -3.67 20.14
C VAL A 551 -25.39 -4.11 20.18
N TYR A 552 -24.45 -3.17 20.16
CA TYR A 552 -23.02 -3.42 20.17
C TYR A 552 -22.28 -2.54 21.19
N VAL A 553 -21.18 -3.06 21.71
CA VAL A 553 -20.27 -2.41 22.66
C VAL A 553 -18.85 -2.51 22.11
N ILE A 554 -18.15 -1.38 22.02
CA ILE A 554 -16.77 -1.29 21.55
C ILE A 554 -15.83 -1.10 22.74
N LEU A 555 -14.81 -1.95 22.81
CA LEU A 555 -13.68 -1.82 23.73
C LEU A 555 -12.66 -0.86 23.09
N ARG A 556 -12.64 0.42 23.52
CA ARG A 556 -11.75 1.43 22.94
C ARG A 556 -10.35 1.42 23.60
N PRO A 557 -9.28 1.78 22.87
CA PRO A 557 -7.92 1.83 23.43
C PRO A 557 -7.74 2.81 24.61
N ASP A 558 -8.58 3.84 24.71
CA ASP A 558 -8.62 4.76 25.86
C ASP A 558 -9.32 4.18 27.11
N LYS A 559 -9.55 2.86 27.13
CA LYS A 559 -10.22 2.07 28.18
C LYS A 559 -11.67 2.50 28.43
N ARG A 560 -12.31 3.15 27.45
CA ARG A 560 -13.74 3.50 27.53
C ARG A 560 -14.57 2.52 26.72
N LEU A 561 -15.73 2.17 27.25
CA LEU A 561 -16.76 1.48 26.47
C LEU A 561 -17.55 2.50 25.65
N TYR A 562 -17.83 2.18 24.39
CA TYR A 562 -18.85 2.85 23.59
C TYR A 562 -19.99 1.86 23.33
N VAL A 563 -21.20 2.19 23.76
CA VAL A 563 -22.42 1.42 23.45
C VAL A 563 -23.14 2.09 22.28
N GLY A 564 -23.73 1.30 21.40
CA GLY A 564 -24.68 1.79 20.39
C GLY A 564 -25.61 0.70 19.86
N GLN A 565 -26.64 1.09 19.12
CA GLN A 565 -27.48 0.19 18.31
C GLN A 565 -27.50 0.56 16.83
N THR A 566 -27.83 -0.42 15.99
CA THR A 566 -27.88 -0.30 14.53
C THR A 566 -28.74 -1.41 13.92
N ASP A 567 -29.27 -1.20 12.71
CA ASP A 567 -29.89 -2.25 11.88
C ASP A 567 -28.97 -2.68 10.70
N ASP A 568 -27.79 -2.06 10.63
CA ASP A 568 -26.66 -2.38 9.74
C ASP A 568 -25.42 -2.50 10.63
N LEU A 569 -24.99 -3.73 10.94
CA LEU A 569 -23.85 -3.97 11.81
C LEU A 569 -22.52 -3.92 11.04
N GLU A 570 -22.48 -4.45 9.82
CA GLU A 570 -21.29 -4.48 8.96
C GLU A 570 -20.80 -3.05 8.63
N GLY A 571 -21.68 -2.21 8.11
CA GLY A 571 -21.38 -0.80 7.82
C GLY A 571 -21.01 -0.01 9.07
N ARG A 572 -21.54 -0.40 10.25
CA ARG A 572 -21.22 0.26 11.52
C ARG A 572 -19.87 -0.16 12.10
N VAL A 573 -19.48 -1.43 11.99
CA VAL A 573 -18.12 -1.90 12.31
C VAL A 573 -17.11 -1.20 11.40
N ARG A 574 -17.35 -1.21 10.09
CA ARG A 574 -16.52 -0.53 9.07
C ARG A 574 -16.36 0.97 9.35
N ALA A 575 -17.46 1.69 9.64
CA ALA A 575 -17.45 3.13 9.93
C ALA A 575 -16.86 3.52 11.29
N HIS A 576 -16.57 2.56 12.18
CA HIS A 576 -15.75 2.79 13.38
C HIS A 576 -14.28 2.43 13.13
N ARG A 577 -13.97 1.35 12.41
CA ARG A 577 -12.59 0.97 12.04
C ARG A 577 -11.93 1.93 11.06
N SER A 578 -12.71 2.65 10.25
CA SER A 578 -12.20 3.72 9.36
C SER A 578 -11.75 4.99 10.11
N LYS A 579 -11.71 4.98 11.44
CA LYS A 579 -11.22 6.08 12.27
C LYS A 579 -9.82 5.78 12.78
N GLU A 580 -9.02 6.82 12.90
CA GLU A 580 -7.67 6.76 13.47
C GLU A 580 -7.69 6.17 14.89
N GLY A 581 -6.77 5.24 15.17
CA GLY A 581 -6.68 4.52 16.44
C GLY A 581 -7.79 3.50 16.71
N MET A 582 -8.68 3.24 15.76
CA MET A 582 -9.84 2.33 15.91
C MET A 582 -9.80 1.14 14.93
N GLN A 583 -8.79 1.02 14.09
CA GLN A 583 -8.65 -0.03 13.06
C GLN A 583 -8.74 -1.43 13.68
N ASN A 584 -7.98 -1.66 14.76
CA ASN A 584 -7.90 -2.92 15.50
C ASN A 584 -8.86 -2.95 16.71
N ALA A 585 -10.05 -2.33 16.59
CA ALA A 585 -11.06 -2.34 17.65
C ALA A 585 -11.90 -3.64 17.65
N ASN A 586 -12.09 -4.19 18.86
CA ASN A 586 -12.99 -5.31 19.15
C ASN A 586 -14.40 -4.82 19.48
N PHE A 587 -15.40 -5.55 19.00
CA PHE A 587 -16.82 -5.29 19.25
C PHE A 587 -17.45 -6.52 19.90
N LEU A 588 -18.23 -6.33 20.96
CA LEU A 588 -19.19 -7.33 21.45
C LEU A 588 -20.58 -6.91 20.96
N TYR A 589 -21.37 -7.82 20.39
CA TYR A 589 -22.73 -7.51 19.96
C TYR A 589 -23.72 -8.62 20.31
N PHE A 590 -25.01 -8.27 20.29
CA PHE A 590 -26.11 -9.22 20.33
C PHE A 590 -27.31 -8.71 19.51
N THR A 591 -28.08 -9.63 18.94
CA THR A 591 -29.29 -9.34 18.15
C THR A 591 -30.52 -9.20 19.05
N VAL A 592 -31.48 -8.37 18.66
CA VAL A 592 -32.74 -8.16 19.40
C VAL A 592 -33.94 -8.00 18.48
N PRO A 593 -35.17 -8.37 18.92
CA PRO A 593 -36.39 -8.18 18.12
C PRO A 593 -36.81 -6.70 18.03
N GLY A 594 -36.14 -5.96 17.14
CA GLY A 594 -36.53 -4.65 16.65
C GLY A 594 -35.95 -3.45 17.39
N LYS A 595 -35.76 -2.36 16.62
CA LYS A 595 -35.09 -1.11 17.00
C LYS A 595 -35.58 -0.47 18.30
N SER A 596 -36.87 -0.60 18.63
CA SER A 596 -37.43 -0.05 19.87
C SER A 596 -36.91 -0.77 21.12
N LEU A 597 -36.60 -2.07 21.04
CA LEU A 597 -35.96 -2.80 22.14
C LEU A 597 -34.45 -2.56 22.16
N ALA A 598 -33.82 -2.46 20.97
CA ALA A 598 -32.41 -2.11 20.85
C ALA A 598 -32.09 -0.76 21.52
N CYS A 599 -32.89 0.27 21.26
CA CYS A 599 -32.76 1.60 21.89
C CYS A 599 -32.95 1.58 23.42
N GLN A 600 -33.86 0.72 23.93
CA GLN A 600 -34.05 0.56 25.38
C GLN A 600 -32.85 -0.13 26.04
N LEU A 601 -32.31 -1.17 25.41
CA LEU A 601 -31.15 -1.92 25.92
C LEU A 601 -29.85 -1.11 25.78
N GLU A 602 -29.67 -0.36 24.70
CA GLU A 602 -28.61 0.67 24.53
C GLU A 602 -28.65 1.66 25.70
N THR A 603 -29.81 2.28 25.95
CA THR A 603 -30.00 3.24 27.05
C THR A 603 -29.73 2.61 28.41
N LEU A 604 -30.18 1.38 28.63
CA LEU A 604 -30.01 0.66 29.90
C LEU A 604 -28.54 0.27 30.14
N LEU A 605 -27.82 -0.22 29.12
CA LEU A 605 -26.39 -0.52 29.20
C LEU A 605 -25.56 0.74 29.47
N ILE A 606 -25.84 1.86 28.79
CA ILE A 606 -25.16 3.15 29.03
C ILE A 606 -25.30 3.60 30.49
N ASN A 607 -26.46 3.37 31.12
CA ASN A 607 -26.71 3.75 32.51
C ASN A 607 -26.23 2.72 33.54
N GLN A 608 -26.10 1.43 33.18
CA GLN A 608 -25.78 0.35 34.14
C GLN A 608 -24.35 -0.17 34.08
N LEU A 609 -23.70 -0.20 32.91
CA LEU A 609 -22.29 -0.64 32.79
C LEU A 609 -21.33 0.17 33.69
N PRO A 610 -21.44 1.51 33.84
CA PRO A 610 -20.57 2.29 34.73
C PRO A 610 -20.72 2.00 36.23
N ASN A 611 -21.62 1.08 36.63
CA ASN A 611 -21.78 0.66 38.03
C ASN A 611 -21.22 -0.77 38.28
N GLN A 612 -20.62 -1.42 37.28
CA GLN A 612 -20.07 -2.78 37.37
C GLN A 612 -18.55 -2.82 37.60
N GLY A 613 -17.85 -1.70 37.35
CA GLY A 613 -16.39 -1.56 37.44
C GLY A 613 -15.86 -0.38 36.62
#